data_AF-A0A920LKC7-F1
#
_entry.id   AF-A0A920LKC7-F1
#
_cell.length_a   1.000
_cell.length_b   1.000
_cell.length_c   1.000
_cell.angle_alpha   90.00
_cell.angle_beta   90.00
_cell.angle_gamma   90.00
#
_symmetry.space_group_name_H-M   'P 1'
#
loop_
_entity.id
_entity.type
_entity.pdbx_description
1 polymer ?
#
loop_
_entity_poly.entity_id
_entity_poly.type
_entity_poly.pdbx_seq_one_letter_code
_entity_poly.pdbx_strand_id
1 'polypeptide(L)'
;MPGISGLETLNIVKEKYRHIPVVMITKSEEESIMEEAIGAKIADYLIKPVNPSQILLAIKKNLDIERLVEEKTTKNYQQEFSKISTSLSMISSFEEWCNIYKKLTYWDLEIDFSGEKSIEQILEMQKEDANKQFSNLLRITIKIGCMMKILLYYHIKLLKKVAQF
;
A
#
# COMPACT_ATOMS: atom_id res chain seq x y z
N MET A 1 -13.02 -11.34 -34.34
CA MET A 1 -12.40 -10.32 -35.22
C MET A 1 -11.83 -11.04 -36.43
N PRO A 2 -11.46 -10.37 -37.54
CA PRO A 2 -10.69 -11.05 -38.58
C PRO A 2 -9.39 -11.59 -37.96
N GLY A 3 -9.17 -12.90 -38.03
CA GLY A 3 -7.93 -13.55 -37.61
C GLY A 3 -7.82 -14.02 -36.15
N ILE A 4 -8.57 -13.46 -35.20
CA ILE A 4 -8.56 -13.88 -33.78
C ILE A 4 -9.97 -13.80 -33.13
N SER A 5 -10.24 -14.70 -32.20
CA SER A 5 -11.47 -14.74 -31.39
C SER A 5 -11.47 -13.67 -30.30
N GLY A 6 -12.65 -13.37 -29.74
CA GLY A 6 -12.77 -12.41 -28.64
C GLY A 6 -12.05 -12.85 -27.35
N LEU A 7 -12.03 -14.16 -27.08
CA LEU A 7 -11.34 -14.75 -25.93
C LEU A 7 -9.81 -14.71 -26.09
N GLU A 8 -9.29 -15.01 -27.29
CA GLU A 8 -7.85 -14.87 -27.56
C GLU A 8 -7.42 -13.41 -27.40
N THR A 9 -8.20 -12.46 -27.91
CA THR A 9 -7.94 -11.03 -27.70
C THR A 9 -7.95 -10.67 -26.21
N LEU A 10 -8.92 -11.17 -25.44
CA LEU A 10 -8.98 -10.94 -23.99
C LEU A 10 -7.70 -11.45 -23.29
N ASN A 11 -7.26 -12.66 -23.62
CA ASN A 11 -6.06 -13.25 -23.04
C ASN A 11 -4.81 -12.41 -23.35
N ILE A 12 -4.62 -11.99 -24.60
CA ILE A 12 -3.51 -11.13 -25.02
C ILE A 12 -3.54 -9.79 -24.24
N VAL A 13 -4.72 -9.17 -24.11
CA VAL A 13 -4.88 -7.92 -23.38
C VAL A 13 -4.56 -8.11 -21.89
N LYS A 14 -5.05 -9.17 -21.26
CA LYS A 14 -4.82 -9.44 -19.83
C LYS A 14 -3.40 -9.87 -19.51
N GLU A 15 -2.71 -10.51 -20.45
CA GLU A 15 -1.29 -10.84 -20.32
C GLU A 15 -0.42 -9.58 -20.30
N LYS A 16 -0.71 -8.61 -21.18
CA LYS A 16 0.05 -7.36 -21.28
C LYS A 16 -0.40 -6.27 -20.31
N TYR A 17 -1.69 -6.21 -20.00
CA TYR A 17 -2.34 -5.15 -19.22
C TYR A 17 -3.35 -5.72 -18.23
N ARG A 18 -2.85 -6.43 -17.21
CA ARG A 18 -3.67 -7.15 -16.22
C ARG A 18 -4.71 -6.28 -15.52
N HIS A 19 -4.39 -5.01 -15.24
CA HIS A 19 -5.22 -4.09 -14.47
C HIS A 19 -6.30 -3.39 -15.31
N ILE A 20 -6.25 -3.44 -16.64
CA ILE A 20 -7.25 -2.74 -17.46
C ILE A 20 -8.58 -3.52 -17.38
N PRO A 21 -9.69 -2.87 -16.99
CA PRO A 21 -11.01 -3.48 -17.03
C PRO A 21 -11.43 -3.69 -18.50
N VAL A 22 -11.85 -4.91 -18.82
CA VAL A 22 -12.30 -5.28 -20.17
C VAL A 22 -13.77 -5.63 -20.09
N VAL A 23 -14.59 -4.96 -20.91
CA VAL A 23 -16.01 -5.26 -21.08
C VAL A 23 -16.20 -6.01 -22.40
N MET A 24 -16.67 -7.25 -22.34
CA MET A 24 -16.88 -8.07 -23.53
C MET A 24 -18.25 -7.79 -24.15
N ILE A 25 -18.34 -7.69 -25.49
CA ILE A 25 -19.63 -7.54 -26.18
C ILE A 25 -19.90 -8.78 -27.04
N THR A 26 -20.89 -9.58 -26.67
CA THR A 26 -21.19 -10.88 -27.30
C THR A 26 -22.54 -10.89 -28.03
N LYS A 27 -22.66 -11.76 -29.04
CA LYS A 27 -23.95 -12.09 -29.69
C LYS A 27 -24.57 -13.36 -29.09
N SER A 28 -23.75 -14.24 -28.51
CA SER A 28 -24.20 -15.53 -27.98
C SER A 28 -24.30 -15.46 -26.45
N GLU A 29 -25.40 -16.02 -25.93
CA GLU A 29 -25.63 -16.26 -24.49
C GLU A 29 -25.14 -17.66 -24.06
N GLU A 30 -24.34 -18.32 -24.91
CA GLU A 30 -23.77 -19.63 -24.58
C GLU A 30 -23.01 -19.59 -23.25
N GLU A 31 -23.52 -20.39 -22.30
CA GLU A 31 -23.06 -20.45 -20.92
C GLU A 31 -21.56 -20.80 -20.82
N SER A 32 -21.07 -21.66 -21.72
CA SER A 32 -19.66 -22.07 -21.79
C SER A 32 -18.70 -20.91 -22.10
N ILE A 33 -19.02 -20.05 -23.06
CA ILE A 33 -18.20 -18.87 -23.42
C ILE A 33 -18.27 -17.83 -22.29
N MET A 34 -19.41 -17.76 -21.61
CA MET A 34 -19.61 -16.85 -20.49
C MET A 34 -18.78 -17.26 -19.26
N GLU A 35 -18.80 -18.55 -18.89
CA GLU A 35 -17.96 -19.10 -17.81
C GLU A 35 -16.47 -18.89 -18.07
N GLU A 36 -16.04 -19.12 -19.30
CA GLU A 36 -14.64 -18.96 -19.71
C GLU A 36 -14.19 -17.49 -19.64
N ALA A 37 -15.04 -16.57 -20.08
CA ALA A 37 -14.79 -15.13 -19.99
C ALA A 37 -14.78 -14.63 -18.53
N ILE A 38 -15.67 -15.16 -17.68
CA ILE A 38 -15.66 -14.88 -16.23
C ILE A 38 -14.37 -15.40 -15.59
N GLY A 39 -13.95 -16.62 -15.93
CA GLY A 39 -12.69 -17.22 -15.49
C GLY A 39 -11.46 -16.39 -15.90
N ALA A 40 -11.54 -15.73 -17.06
CA ALA A 40 -10.52 -14.81 -17.56
C ALA A 40 -10.58 -13.38 -16.95
N LYS A 41 -11.41 -13.16 -15.92
CA LYS A 41 -11.51 -11.90 -15.15
C LYS A 41 -11.89 -10.67 -16.00
N ILE A 42 -12.93 -10.80 -16.83
CA ILE A 42 -13.60 -9.63 -17.42
C ILE A 42 -14.25 -8.76 -16.33
N ALA A 43 -14.41 -7.48 -16.60
CA ALA A 43 -15.02 -6.54 -15.67
C ALA A 43 -16.54 -6.45 -15.83
N ASP A 44 -17.03 -6.60 -17.06
CA ASP A 44 -18.46 -6.73 -17.38
C ASP A 44 -18.65 -7.39 -18.75
N TYR A 45 -19.89 -7.70 -19.12
CA TYR A 45 -20.23 -8.09 -20.48
C TYR A 45 -21.57 -7.50 -20.93
N LEU A 46 -21.73 -7.31 -22.24
CA LEU A 46 -22.93 -6.78 -22.88
C LEU A 46 -23.39 -7.72 -23.98
N ILE A 47 -24.69 -8.00 -24.04
CA ILE A 47 -25.31 -8.84 -25.07
C ILE A 47 -25.82 -7.95 -26.21
N LYS A 48 -25.58 -8.35 -27.46
CA LYS A 48 -26.07 -7.67 -28.66
C LYS A 48 -27.55 -8.00 -28.91
N PRO A 49 -28.37 -7.05 -29.43
CA PRO A 49 -28.00 -5.68 -29.77
C PRO A 49 -27.86 -4.80 -28.52
N VAL A 50 -26.75 -4.07 -28.42
CA VAL A 50 -26.43 -3.30 -27.23
C VAL A 50 -27.18 -1.97 -27.23
N ASN A 51 -27.83 -1.63 -26.12
CA ASN A 51 -28.45 -0.33 -25.91
C ASN A 51 -27.40 0.69 -25.43
N PRO A 52 -27.34 1.93 -25.96
CA PRO A 52 -26.44 2.98 -25.47
C PRO A 52 -26.49 3.22 -23.95
N SER A 53 -27.67 3.06 -23.33
CA SER A 53 -27.83 3.18 -21.88
C SER A 53 -27.12 2.06 -21.10
N GLN A 54 -27.06 0.84 -21.67
CA GLN A 54 -26.31 -0.27 -21.06
C GLN A 54 -24.80 -0.03 -21.14
N ILE A 55 -24.32 0.56 -22.25
CA ILE A 55 -22.91 0.97 -22.37
C ILE A 55 -22.58 2.01 -21.29
N LEU A 56 -23.43 3.04 -21.17
CA LEU A 56 -23.26 4.07 -20.14
C LEU A 56 -23.24 3.49 -18.73
N LEU A 57 -24.13 2.54 -18.44
CA LEU A 57 -24.20 1.89 -17.13
C LEU A 57 -22.94 1.06 -16.84
N ALA A 58 -22.47 0.28 -17.80
CA ALA A 58 -21.24 -0.50 -17.67
C ALA A 58 -20.02 0.40 -17.43
N ILE A 59 -19.90 1.50 -18.18
CA ILE A 59 -18.83 2.48 -17.99
C ILE A 59 -18.92 3.12 -16.60
N LYS A 60 -20.09 3.61 -16.20
CA LYS A 60 -20.29 4.22 -14.88
C LYS A 60 -19.92 3.26 -13.75
N LYS A 61 -20.42 2.02 -13.81
CA LYS A 61 -20.14 0.99 -12.81
C LYS A 61 -18.63 0.73 -12.66
N ASN A 62 -17.90 0.64 -13.77
CA ASN A 62 -16.46 0.36 -13.73
C ASN A 62 -15.65 1.57 -13.23
N LEU A 63 -16.01 2.79 -13.63
CA LEU A 63 -15.33 4.02 -13.18
C LEU A 63 -15.68 4.40 -11.73
N ASP A 64 -16.92 4.18 -11.29
CA ASP A 64 -17.34 4.49 -9.93
C ASP A 64 -16.65 3.59 -8.91
N ILE A 65 -16.31 2.34 -9.25
CA ILE A 65 -15.55 1.47 -8.33
C ILE A 65 -14.17 2.07 -8.07
N GLU A 66 -13.45 2.46 -9.11
CA GLU A 66 -12.12 3.08 -8.98
C GLU A 66 -12.21 4.37 -8.16
N ARG A 67 -13.15 5.26 -8.51
CA ARG A 67 -13.37 6.52 -7.78
C ARG A 67 -13.73 6.29 -6.31
N LEU A 68 -14.60 5.34 -6.01
CA LEU A 68 -15.01 5.04 -4.63
C LEU A 68 -13.88 4.42 -3.81
N VAL A 69 -13.04 3.60 -4.43
CA VAL A 69 -11.84 3.03 -3.80
C VAL A 69 -10.83 4.15 -3.51
N GLU A 70 -10.60 5.05 -4.46
CA GLU A 70 -9.75 6.23 -4.27
C GLU A 70 -10.27 7.11 -3.12
N GLU A 71 -11.53 7.58 -3.18
CA GLU A 71 -12.13 8.43 -2.16
C GLU A 71 -12.09 7.80 -0.75
N LYS A 72 -12.31 6.48 -0.67
CA LYS A 72 -12.27 5.75 0.60
C LYS A 72 -10.84 5.61 1.12
N THR A 73 -9.88 5.30 0.26
CA THR A 73 -8.47 5.16 0.63
C THR A 73 -7.93 6.49 1.17
N THR A 74 -8.22 7.57 0.45
CA THR A 74 -7.89 8.95 0.82
C THR A 74 -8.46 9.32 2.19
N LYS A 75 -9.77 9.10 2.36
CA LYS A 75 -10.44 9.42 3.62
C LYS A 75 -9.89 8.60 4.79
N ASN A 76 -9.61 7.31 4.58
CA ASN A 76 -9.09 6.46 5.62
C ASN A 76 -7.66 6.86 6.02
N TYR A 77 -6.79 7.14 5.05
CA TYR A 77 -5.44 7.59 5.34
C TYR A 77 -5.44 8.93 6.08
N GLN A 78 -6.28 9.90 5.66
CA GLN A 78 -6.44 11.16 6.37
C GLN A 78 -6.85 10.98 7.84
N GLN A 79 -7.69 9.99 8.15
CA GLN A 79 -8.07 9.67 9.53
C GLN A 79 -6.93 9.03 10.32
N GLU A 80 -6.10 8.20 9.68
CA GLU A 80 -4.93 7.59 10.31
C GLU A 80 -3.75 8.56 10.45
N PHE A 81 -3.66 9.59 9.60
CA PHE A 81 -2.57 10.57 9.58
C PHE A 81 -2.28 11.12 10.97
N SER A 82 -3.30 11.63 11.66
CA SER A 82 -3.13 12.20 13.01
C SER A 82 -2.65 11.15 14.01
N LYS A 83 -3.16 9.92 13.94
CA LYS A 83 -2.76 8.84 14.86
C LYS A 83 -1.30 8.44 14.64
N ILE A 84 -0.88 8.34 13.37
CA ILE A 84 0.50 8.04 13.00
C ILE A 84 1.42 9.17 13.50
N SER A 85 1.08 10.42 13.24
CA SER A 85 1.86 11.59 13.69
C SER A 85 2.00 11.65 15.21
N THR A 86 0.92 11.42 15.96
CA THR A 86 0.98 11.37 17.43
C THR A 86 1.81 10.19 17.94
N SER A 87 1.67 9.01 17.32
CA SER A 87 2.46 7.84 17.71
C SER A 87 3.95 8.05 17.42
N LEU A 88 4.29 8.70 16.30
CA LEU A 88 5.66 9.05 15.93
C LEU A 88 6.32 10.00 16.94
N SER A 89 5.58 10.98 17.47
CA SER A 89 6.15 11.93 18.43
C SER A 89 6.37 11.33 19.82
N MET A 90 5.66 10.25 20.16
CA MET A 90 5.75 9.56 21.45
C MET A 90 6.64 8.30 21.42
N ILE A 91 7.23 7.98 20.28
CA ILE A 91 8.05 6.78 20.11
C ILE A 91 9.22 6.77 21.11
N SER A 92 9.41 5.63 21.75
CA SER A 92 10.48 5.43 22.74
C SER A 92 11.32 4.18 22.48
N SER A 93 10.86 3.29 21.59
CA SER A 93 11.55 2.04 21.28
C SER A 93 11.64 1.74 19.78
N PHE A 94 12.60 0.90 19.42
CA PHE A 94 12.75 0.39 18.04
C PHE A 94 11.56 -0.45 17.59
N GLU A 95 10.92 -1.19 18.51
CA GLU A 95 9.77 -2.03 18.20
C GLU A 95 8.55 -1.18 17.79
N GLU A 96 8.26 -0.12 18.57
CA GLU A 96 7.22 0.85 18.23
C GLU A 96 7.49 1.50 16.88
N TRP A 97 8.75 1.89 16.61
CA TRP A 97 9.15 2.44 15.33
C TRP A 97 8.91 1.47 14.17
N CYS A 98 9.33 0.21 14.31
CA CYS A 98 9.09 -0.83 13.30
C CYS A 98 7.59 -1.01 13.03
N ASN A 99 6.76 -0.97 14.06
CA ASN A 99 5.31 -1.11 13.92
C ASN A 99 4.69 0.08 13.18
N ILE A 100 5.14 1.31 13.45
CA ILE A 100 4.69 2.49 12.69
C ILE A 100 5.17 2.42 11.24
N TYR A 101 6.44 2.07 11.01
CA TYR A 101 6.98 2.04 9.66
C TYR A 101 6.27 0.99 8.79
N LYS A 102 5.91 -0.17 9.36
CA LYS A 102 5.05 -1.16 8.69
C LYS A 102 3.69 -0.57 8.28
N LYS A 103 3.07 0.26 9.13
CA LYS A 103 1.81 0.96 8.77
C LYS A 103 2.02 1.96 7.65
N LEU A 104 3.13 2.70 7.65
CA LEU A 104 3.48 3.62 6.56
C LEU A 104 3.67 2.86 5.25
N THR A 105 4.38 1.71 5.26
CA THR A 105 4.53 0.86 4.07
C THR A 105 3.21 0.26 3.60
N TYR A 106 2.31 -0.11 4.52
CA TYR A 106 0.96 -0.54 4.14
C TYR A 106 0.22 0.57 3.38
N TRP A 107 0.23 1.80 3.92
CA TRP A 107 -0.43 2.93 3.27
C TRP A 107 0.22 3.32 1.94
N ASP A 108 1.54 3.18 1.83
CA ASP A 108 2.28 3.38 0.59
C ASP A 108 1.73 2.52 -0.54
N LEU A 109 1.52 1.23 -0.27
CA LEU A 109 0.95 0.30 -1.23
C LEU A 109 -0.49 0.68 -1.58
N GLU A 110 -1.34 0.99 -0.59
CA GLU A 110 -2.74 1.35 -0.83
C GLU A 110 -2.89 2.64 -1.65
N ILE A 111 -2.02 3.63 -1.43
CA ILE A 111 -2.04 4.92 -2.15
C ILE A 111 -1.48 4.76 -3.58
N ASP A 112 -0.48 3.89 -3.79
CA ASP A 112 0.03 3.58 -5.13
C ASP A 112 -1.07 2.98 -6.03
N PHE A 113 -2.02 2.22 -5.44
CA PHE A 113 -3.21 1.75 -6.15
C PHE A 113 -4.24 2.84 -6.46
N SER A 114 -4.31 3.91 -5.67
CA SER A 114 -5.30 4.99 -5.88
C SER A 114 -4.82 6.07 -6.85
N GLY A 115 -3.51 6.27 -7.00
CA GLY A 115 -2.92 7.23 -7.95
C GLY A 115 -3.02 8.70 -7.53
N GLU A 116 -3.43 9.00 -6.29
CA GLU A 116 -3.62 10.38 -5.82
C GLU A 116 -2.30 11.03 -5.34
N LYS A 117 -1.68 11.84 -6.22
CA LYS A 117 -0.38 12.50 -5.98
C LYS A 117 -0.32 13.42 -4.76
N SER A 118 -1.45 14.02 -4.37
CA SER A 118 -1.51 14.94 -3.22
C SER A 118 -1.19 14.22 -1.90
N ILE A 119 -1.64 12.97 -1.77
CA ILE A 119 -1.50 12.16 -0.57
C ILE A 119 -0.13 11.50 -0.52
N GLU A 120 0.36 11.07 -1.68
CA GLU A 120 1.72 10.55 -1.84
C GLU A 120 2.76 11.49 -1.22
N GLN A 121 2.65 12.80 -1.49
CA GLN A 121 3.53 13.81 -0.89
C GLN A 121 3.41 13.90 0.64
N ILE A 122 2.20 13.81 1.18
CA ILE A 122 1.97 13.85 2.63
C ILE A 122 2.54 12.59 3.30
N LEU A 123 2.39 11.43 2.67
CA LEU A 123 2.96 10.18 3.15
C LEU A 123 4.49 10.22 3.14
N GLU A 124 5.11 10.74 2.09
CA GLU A 124 6.57 10.93 2.04
C GLU A 124 7.07 11.80 3.18
N MET A 125 6.38 12.90 3.50
CA MET A 125 6.72 13.73 4.66
C MET A 125 6.64 12.93 5.99
N GLN A 126 5.63 12.06 6.17
CA GLN A 126 5.56 11.21 7.36
C GLN A 126 6.68 10.16 7.41
N LYS A 127 7.10 9.59 6.28
CA LYS A 127 8.24 8.68 6.19
C LYS A 127 9.54 9.39 6.57
N GLU A 128 9.74 10.62 6.11
CA GLU A 128 10.89 11.44 6.51
C GLU A 128 10.90 11.70 8.02
N ASP A 129 9.76 12.04 8.61
CA ASP A 129 9.66 12.23 10.06
C ASP A 129 9.91 10.94 10.84
N ALA A 130 9.41 9.80 10.36
CA ALA A 130 9.74 8.49 10.92
C ALA A 130 11.26 8.23 10.88
N ASN A 131 11.94 8.55 9.78
CA ASN A 131 13.39 8.39 9.64
C ASN A 131 14.17 9.30 10.61
N LYS A 132 13.69 10.51 10.87
CA LYS A 132 14.27 11.40 11.89
C LYS A 132 14.15 10.79 13.29
N GLN A 133 12.98 10.23 13.64
CA GLN A 133 12.79 9.58 14.94
C GLN A 133 13.67 8.34 15.10
N PHE A 134 13.81 7.52 14.06
CA PHE A 134 14.74 6.39 14.04
C PHE A 134 16.19 6.83 14.33
N SER A 135 16.63 7.91 13.68
CA SER A 135 17.96 8.47 13.87
C SER A 135 18.18 8.95 15.32
N ASN A 136 17.15 9.51 15.95
CA ASN A 136 17.20 9.91 17.36
C ASN A 136 17.31 8.72 18.30
N LEU A 137 16.52 7.66 18.08
CA LEU A 137 16.61 6.42 18.85
C LEU A 137 18.02 5.81 18.78
N LEU A 138 18.61 5.73 17.58
CA LEU A 138 19.98 5.26 17.39
C LEU A 138 20.99 6.09 18.19
N ARG A 139 20.89 7.43 18.15
CA ARG A 139 21.78 8.32 18.91
C ARG A 139 21.69 8.06 20.41
N ILE A 140 20.48 7.89 20.94
CA ILE A 140 20.25 7.61 22.36
C ILE A 140 20.86 6.26 22.74
N THR A 141 20.58 5.20 21.98
CA THR A 141 21.10 3.85 22.26
C THR A 141 22.62 3.81 22.25
N ILE A 142 23.26 4.46 21.26
CA ILE A 142 24.72 4.56 21.20
C ILE A 142 25.27 5.31 22.41
N LYS A 143 24.66 6.44 22.79
CA LYS A 143 25.10 7.25 23.94
C LYS A 143 25.01 6.47 25.26
N ILE A 144 23.91 5.76 25.49
CA ILE A 144 23.72 4.91 26.67
C ILE A 144 24.77 3.78 26.69
N GLY A 145 24.98 3.10 25.55
CA GLY A 145 25.98 2.04 25.44
C GLY A 145 27.40 2.51 25.76
N CYS A 146 27.79 3.70 25.27
CA CYS A 146 29.08 4.32 25.61
C CYS A 146 29.15 4.65 27.11
N MET A 147 28.09 5.22 27.70
CA MET A 147 28.05 5.55 29.12
C MET A 147 28.16 4.30 30.01
N MET A 148 27.46 3.21 29.66
CA MET A 148 27.57 1.93 30.35
C MET A 148 28.98 1.34 30.28
N LYS A 149 29.63 1.39 29.12
CA LYS A 149 31.04 0.95 28.99
C LYS A 149 31.97 1.74 29.90
N ILE A 150 31.78 3.06 29.98
CA ILE A 150 32.56 3.94 30.86
C ILE A 150 32.31 3.59 32.33
N LEU A 151 31.05 3.47 32.75
CA LEU A 151 30.69 3.10 34.12
C LEU A 151 31.25 1.74 34.51
N LEU A 152 31.17 0.75 33.63
CA LEU A 152 31.73 -0.59 33.85
C LEU A 152 33.25 -0.51 34.04
N TYR A 153 33.95 0.28 33.21
CA TYR A 153 35.39 0.49 33.34
C TYR A 153 35.77 1.10 34.70
N TYR A 154 35.08 2.16 35.14
CA TYR A 154 35.35 2.78 36.45
C TYR A 154 35.01 1.85 37.61
N HIS A 155 33.92 1.10 37.52
CA HIS A 155 33.54 0.13 38.54
C HIS A 155 34.58 -1.00 38.69
N ILE A 156 35.05 -1.56 37.57
CA ILE A 156 36.11 -2.58 37.57
C ILE A 156 37.41 -2.01 38.16
N LYS A 157 37.77 -0.76 37.78
CA LYS A 157 38.97 -0.09 38.29
C LYS A 157 38.89 0.16 39.80
N LEU A 158 37.72 0.54 40.32
CA LEU A 158 37.49 0.75 41.74
C LEU A 158 37.60 -0.56 42.53
N LEU A 159 36.97 -1.64 42.04
CA LEU A 159 37.05 -2.97 42.66
C LEU A 159 38.50 -3.49 42.73
N LYS A 160 39.28 -3.32 41.65
CA LYS A 160 40.71 -3.69 41.66
C LYS A 160 41.52 -2.90 42.69
N LYS A 161 41.17 -1.63 42.93
CA LYS A 161 41.86 -0.78 43.92
C LYS A 161 41.52 -1.18 45.36
N VAL A 162 40.28 -1.60 45.61
CA VAL A 162 39.85 -2.08 46.94
C VAL A 162 40.42 -3.47 47.25
N ALA A 163 40.54 -4.36 46.27
CA ALA A 163 41.06 -5.71 46.45
C ALA A 163 42.61 -5.80 46.60
N GLN A 164 43.34 -4.69 46.48
CA GLN A 164 44.78 -4.61 46.71
C GLN A 164 45.16 -4.21 48.15
N PHE A 165 44.16 -4.09 49.04
CA PHE A 165 44.30 -3.97 50.49
C PHE A 165 43.72 -5.23 51.16
#